data_AF-A0A9X4KTB1-F1
#
_entry.id   AF-A0A9X4KTB1-F1
#
_cell.length_a   1.000
_cell.length_b   1.000
_cell.length_c   1.000
_cell.angle_alpha   90.00
_cell.angle_beta   90.00
_cell.angle_gamma   90.00
#
_symmetry.space_group_name_H-M   'P 1'
#
loop_
_entity.id
_entity.type
_entity.pdbx_description
1 polymer ?
#
loop_
_entity_poly.entity_id
_entity_poly.type
_entity_poly.pdbx_seq_one_letter_code
_entity_poly.pdbx_strand_id
1 'polypeptide(L)' 'MQTVLVDASHVTSCAFGGERLDELYITTARQGLGERQLLDEPAAGGVFRFKTATQGFATVSFGG' A
#
# COMPACT_ATOMS: atom_id res chain seq x y z
N MET A 1 -6.81 -4.31 17.35
CA MET A 1 -6.79 -4.24 15.88
C MET A 1 -6.32 -2.85 15.50
N GLN A 2 -5.28 -2.72 14.68
CA GLN A 2 -4.78 -1.43 14.20
C GLN A 2 -5.27 -1.19 12.77
N THR A 3 -5.71 0.02 12.47
CA THR A 3 -6.13 0.44 11.12
C THR A 3 -5.18 1.54 10.63
N VAL A 4 -4.75 1.46 9.38
CA VAL A 4 -3.93 2.48 8.72
C VAL A 4 -4.77 3.12 7.62
N LEU A 5 -4.94 4.44 7.68
CA LEU A 5 -5.62 5.21 6.66
C LEU A 5 -4.64 5.59 5.55
N VAL A 6 -5.10 5.53 4.31
CA VAL A 6 -4.34 5.82 3.10
C VAL A 6 -5.13 6.85 2.29
N ASP A 7 -4.45 7.86 1.76
CA ASP A 7 -5.06 8.95 0.97
C ASP A 7 -5.40 8.51 -0.47
N ALA A 8 -6.07 7.37 -0.59
CA ALA A 8 -6.61 6.81 -1.83
C ALA A 8 -7.65 5.73 -1.49
N SER A 9 -8.82 5.79 -2.14
CA SER A 9 -9.97 4.93 -1.85
C SER A 9 -9.80 3.50 -2.35
N HIS A 10 -9.05 3.29 -3.43
CA HIS A 10 -8.90 1.99 -4.07
C HIS A 10 -7.58 1.30 -3.66
N VAL A 11 -7.47 0.90 -2.39
CA VAL A 11 -6.35 0.06 -1.91
C VAL A 11 -6.45 -1.33 -2.53
N THR A 12 -5.34 -1.84 -3.07
CA THR A 12 -5.32 -3.13 -3.78
C THR A 12 -4.57 -4.23 -3.04
N SER A 13 -3.44 -3.92 -2.41
CA SER A 13 -2.63 -4.91 -1.70
C SER A 13 -1.64 -4.24 -0.75
N CYS A 14 -0.98 -5.05 0.08
CA CYS A 14 0.14 -4.62 0.90
C CYS A 14 1.19 -5.72 1.08
N ALA A 15 2.43 -5.32 1.36
CA ALA A 15 3.53 -6.23 1.67
C ALA A 15 4.50 -5.58 2.65
N PHE A 16 5.13 -6.39 3.49
CA PHE A 16 6.23 -5.92 4.34
C PHE A 16 7.52 -5.74 3.54
N GLY A 17 8.27 -4.71 3.87
CA GLY A 17 9.54 -4.35 3.27
C GLY A 17 10.37 -3.49 4.21
N GLY A 18 11.36 -2.79 3.64
CA GLY A 18 12.40 -2.11 4.42
C GLY A 18 13.42 -3.10 4.99
N GLU A 19 14.57 -2.58 5.41
CA GLU A 19 15.72 -3.41 5.83
C GLU A 19 15.40 -4.35 7.00
N ARG A 20 14.48 -3.94 7.88
CA ARG A 20 14.04 -4.72 9.04
C ARG A 20 12.67 -5.38 8.88
N LEU A 21 12.07 -5.32 7.69
CA LEU A 21 10.71 -5.81 7.43
C LEU A 21 9.63 -5.20 8.35
N ASP A 22 9.83 -3.96 8.79
CA ASP A 22 8.93 -3.19 9.66
C ASP A 22 8.29 -1.99 8.91
N GLU A 23 8.31 -2.03 7.58
CA GLU A 23 7.64 -1.06 6.72
C GLU A 23 6.58 -1.77 5.89
N LEU A 24 5.34 -1.29 5.94
CA LEU A 24 4.24 -1.79 5.12
C LEU A 24 4.15 -0.93 3.86
N TYR A 25 4.39 -1.54 2.71
CA TYR A 25 4.14 -0.95 1.39
C TYR A 25 2.73 -1.27 0.97
N ILE A 26 1.96 -0.26 0.56
CA ILE A 26 0.54 -0.37 0.23
C ILE A 26 0.33 0.15 -1.19
N THR A 27 -0.17 -0.71 -2.08
CA THR A 27 -0.48 -0.33 -3.46
C THR A 27 -1.92 0.12 -3.59
N THR A 28 -2.15 1.09 -4.45
CA THR A 28 -3.49 1.61 -4.75
C THR A 28 -3.70 1.65 -6.25
N ALA A 29 -4.96 1.73 -6.68
CA ALA A 29 -5.32 1.86 -8.08
C ALA A 29 -6.02 3.20 -8.33
N ARG A 30 -5.84 3.72 -9.54
CA ARG A 30 -6.67 4.83 -10.06
C ARG A 30 -7.76 4.35 -11.01
N GLN A 31 -7.73 3.07 -11.37
CA GLN A 31 -8.72 2.48 -12.27
C GLN A 31 -10.11 2.56 -11.63
N GLY A 32 -11.10 2.97 -12.43
CA GLY A 32 -12.48 3.11 -11.98
C GLY A 32 -12.81 4.43 -11.29
N LEU A 33 -11.83 5.30 -11.02
CA LEU A 33 -12.09 6.65 -10.49
C LEU A 33 -12.49 7.60 -11.63
N GLY A 34 -13.55 8.38 -11.40
CA GLY A 34 -13.94 9.47 -12.30
C GLY A 34 -13.05 10.69 -12.15
N GLU A 35 -13.14 11.65 -13.08
CA GLU A 35 -12.30 12.85 -13.12
C GLU A 35 -12.33 13.64 -11.80
N ARG A 36 -13.52 13.80 -11.21
CA ARG A 36 -13.65 14.50 -9.92
C ARG A 36 -12.95 13.78 -8.78
N GLN A 37 -13.08 12.45 -8.71
CA GLN A 37 -12.42 11.65 -7.69
C GLN A 37 -10.89 11.66 -7.86
N LEU A 38 -10.40 11.69 -9.11
CA LEU A 38 -8.97 11.81 -9.38
C LEU A 38 -8.40 13.17 -8.96
N LEU A 39 -9.21 14.24 -9.00
CA LEU A 39 -8.84 15.55 -8.46
C LEU A 39 -8.87 15.57 -6.92
N ASP A 40 -9.85 14.90 -6.31
CA ASP A 40 -10.00 14.80 -4.86
C ASP A 40 -8.95 13.85 -4.23
N GLU A 41 -8.50 12.83 -4.98
CA GLU A 41 -7.53 11.81 -4.57
C GLU A 41 -6.29 11.78 -5.48
N PRO A 42 -5.45 12.83 -5.46
CA PRO A 42 -4.31 12.95 -6.39
C PRO A 42 -3.25 11.85 -6.21
N ALA A 43 -3.24 11.17 -5.06
CA ALA A 43 -2.31 10.07 -4.78
C ALA A 43 -2.84 8.69 -5.21
N ALA A 44 -4.08 8.59 -5.72
CA ALA A 44 -4.65 7.35 -6.19
C ALA A 44 -3.83 6.74 -7.34
N GLY A 45 -3.56 5.43 -7.25
CA GLY A 45 -2.65 4.73 -8.16
C GLY A 45 -1.19 4.75 -7.70
N GLY A 46 -0.87 5.44 -6.61
CA GLY A 46 0.45 5.46 -6.00
C GLY A 46 0.73 4.27 -5.09
N VAL A 47 1.96 4.24 -4.57
CA VAL A 47 2.42 3.32 -3.54
C VAL A 47 2.73 4.12 -2.27
N PHE A 48 2.16 3.70 -1.16
CA PHE A 48 2.33 4.31 0.15
C PHE A 48 3.26 3.45 1.00
N ARG A 49 3.94 4.09 1.96
CA ARG A 49 4.81 3.42 2.92
C ARG A 49 4.42 3.82 4.33
N PHE A 50 4.16 2.84 5.19
CA PHE A 50 3.83 3.03 6.59
C PHE A 50 4.85 2.32 7.49
N LYS A 51 5.43 3.03 8.46
CA LYS A 51 6.31 2.43 9.47
C LYS A 51 5.46 1.81 10.58
N THR A 52 5.64 0.52 10.85
CA THR A 52 4.89 -0.21 11.87
C THR A 52 5.78 -0.62 13.04
N ALA A 53 5.15 -0.93 14.19
CA ALA A 53 5.81 -1.51 15.35
C ALA A 53 5.99 -3.04 15.22
N THR A 54 5.37 -3.65 14.22
CA THR A 54 5.42 -5.11 13.98
C THR A 54 6.34 -5.43 12.82
N GLN A 55 7.03 -6.56 12.89
CA GLN A 55 7.86 -7.07 11.81
C GLN A 55 7.11 -8.15 10.99
N GLY A 56 7.24 -8.08 9.67
CA GLY A 56 6.73 -9.07 8.74
C GLY A 56 7.75 -10.13 8.34
N PHE A 57 7.49 -10.78 7.20
CA PHE A 57 8.31 -11.85 6.65
C PHE A 57 8.82 -11.50 5.26
N ALA A 58 9.99 -12.04 4.92
CA ALA A 58 10.52 -11.92 3.57
C ALA A 58 9.65 -12.70 2.59
N THR A 59 9.51 -12.17 1.36
CA THR A 59 8.83 -12.91 0.29
C THR A 59 9.61 -14.17 -0.07
N VAL A 60 8.89 -15.20 -0.52
CA VAL A 60 9.51 -16.43 -1.03
C VAL A 60 9.75 -16.30 -2.53
N SER A 61 10.88 -16.84 -2.99
CA SER A 61 11.16 -16.95 -4.42
C SER A 61 10.33 -18.07 -5.04
N PHE A 62 9.89 -17.88 -6.29
CA PHE A 62 9.28 -18.95 -7.07
C PHE A 62 10.27 -20.12 -7.28
N GLY A 63 9.77 -21.36 -7.20
CA GLY A 63 10.59 -22.58 -7.13
C GLY A 63 10.93 -23.27 -8.46
N GLY A 64 10.32 -22.86 -9.57
CA GLY A 64 10.38 -23.60 -10.84
C GLY A 64 9.25 -24.58 -11.01
#